data_AF-A0A8T3Z6R8-F1
#
_entry.id   AF-A0A8T3Z6R8-F1
#
_cell.length_a   1.000
_cell.length_b   1.000
_cell.length_c   1.000
_cell.angle_alpha   90.00
_cell.angle_beta   90.00
_cell.angle_gamma   90.00
#
_symmetry.space_group_name_H-M   'P 1'
#
loop_
_entity.id
_entity.type
_entity.pdbx_description
1 polymer ?
#
loop_
_entity_poly.entity_id
_entity_poly.type
_entity_poly.pdbx_seq_one_letter_code
_entity_poly.pdbx_strand_id
1 'polypeptide(L)'
;MKTIFLAGSRTCSQELEQMFSLCKSAEIHATKGRDSLNTANEQEAHRTMMQRIDSADIVYVVASNGYVGKTVAFEIGYAAAKGKEIIASEPLAETGLNSVIAQILSSEQCIAYAKT
;
A
#
# COMPACT_ATOMS: atom_id res chain seq x y z
N MET A 1 2.30 16.39 6.58
CA MET A 1 1.24 15.38 6.43
C MET A 1 1.50 14.58 5.17
N LYS A 2 1.73 13.29 5.33
CA LYS A 2 2.17 12.38 4.26
C LYS A 2 0.98 11.81 3.48
N THR A 3 1.15 11.57 2.19
CA THR A 3 0.18 10.84 1.34
C THR A 3 0.45 9.33 1.37
N ILE A 4 -0.59 8.52 1.28
CA ILE A 4 -0.48 7.05 1.42
C ILE A 4 -1.02 6.33 0.17
N PHE A 5 -0.24 5.41 -0.38
CA PHE A 5 -0.73 4.38 -1.29
C PHE A 5 -0.97 3.09 -0.52
N LEU A 6 -2.18 2.55 -0.60
CA LEU A 6 -2.59 1.32 0.07
C LEU A 6 -2.46 0.13 -0.89
N ALA A 7 -1.53 -0.76 -0.57
CA ALA A 7 -1.24 -1.98 -1.30
C ALA A 7 -1.87 -3.17 -0.56
N GLY A 8 -2.66 -4.00 -1.25
CA GLY A 8 -3.35 -5.10 -0.58
C GLY A 8 -4.03 -6.10 -1.52
N SER A 9 -3.93 -7.37 -1.15
CA SER A 9 -4.45 -8.51 -1.89
C SER A 9 -5.97 -8.71 -1.67
N ARG A 10 -6.63 -9.48 -2.53
CA ARG A 10 -8.07 -9.83 -2.37
C ARG A 10 -8.36 -10.48 -1.01
N THR A 11 -7.39 -11.17 -0.43
CA THR A 11 -7.53 -11.86 0.86
C THR A 11 -7.65 -10.92 2.05
N CYS A 12 -7.27 -9.64 1.90
CA CYS A 12 -7.30 -8.62 2.97
C CYS A 12 -8.12 -7.40 2.54
N SER A 13 -9.16 -7.58 1.72
CA SER A 13 -9.95 -6.46 1.21
C SER A 13 -10.67 -5.69 2.32
N GLN A 14 -11.11 -6.38 3.38
CA GLN A 14 -11.81 -5.73 4.47
C GLN A 14 -10.88 -4.82 5.26
N GLU A 15 -9.68 -5.29 5.57
CA GLU A 15 -8.62 -4.57 6.27
C GLU A 15 -8.12 -3.38 5.42
N LEU A 16 -8.02 -3.56 4.10
CA LEU A 16 -7.67 -2.48 3.18
C LEU A 16 -8.72 -1.36 3.17
N GLU A 17 -10.01 -1.71 3.14
CA GLU A 17 -11.10 -0.73 3.20
C GLU A 17 -11.20 -0.06 4.59
N GLN A 18 -10.91 -0.79 5.66
CA GLN A 18 -10.80 -0.22 7.00
C GLN A 18 -9.69 0.82 7.06
N MET A 19 -8.48 0.49 6.58
CA MET A 19 -7.36 1.44 6.52
C MET A 19 -7.71 2.65 5.66
N PHE A 20 -8.36 2.47 4.51
CA PHE A 20 -8.79 3.58 3.67
C PHE A 20 -9.81 4.49 4.37
N SER A 21 -10.75 3.91 5.12
CA SER A 21 -11.71 4.65 5.93
C SER A 21 -11.02 5.44 7.04
N LEU A 22 -10.02 4.84 7.70
CA LEU A 22 -9.20 5.51 8.71
C LEU A 22 -8.43 6.69 8.11
N CYS A 23 -7.80 6.54 6.94
CA CYS A 23 -7.16 7.65 6.23
C CYS A 23 -8.14 8.81 5.99
N LYS A 24 -9.35 8.50 5.50
CA LYS A 24 -10.38 9.50 5.23
C LYS A 24 -10.83 10.24 6.50
N SER A 25 -11.10 9.51 7.58
CA SER A 25 -11.46 10.10 8.89
C SER A 25 -10.33 10.92 9.50
N ALA A 26 -9.09 10.58 9.17
CA ALA A 26 -7.89 11.27 9.63
C ALA A 26 -7.45 12.43 8.72
N GLU A 27 -8.21 12.75 7.66
CA GLU A 27 -7.91 13.76 6.64
C GLU A 27 -6.59 13.53 5.90
N ILE A 28 -6.16 12.26 5.81
CA ILE A 28 -4.97 11.84 5.06
C ILE A 28 -5.38 11.48 3.64
N HIS A 29 -4.69 12.06 2.65
CA HIS A 29 -4.88 11.68 1.26
C HIS A 29 -4.34 10.27 1.02
N ALA A 30 -5.24 9.36 0.67
CA ALA A 30 -4.89 7.97 0.36
C ALA A 30 -5.45 7.54 -1.00
N THR A 31 -4.72 6.65 -1.67
CA THR A 31 -5.18 5.94 -2.88
C THR A 31 -4.99 4.45 -2.72
N LYS A 32 -5.78 3.62 -3.41
CA LYS A 32 -5.65 2.15 -3.40
C LYS A 32 -5.17 1.65 -4.76
N GLY A 33 -4.36 0.60 -4.78
CA GLY A 33 -3.97 -0.09 -6.03
C GLY A 33 -5.17 -0.60 -6.83
N ARG A 34 -6.25 -0.99 -6.14
CA ARG A 34 -7.47 -1.56 -6.74
C ARG A 34 -8.62 -0.57 -7.00
N ASP A 35 -8.48 0.71 -6.67
CA ASP A 35 -9.59 1.66 -6.91
C ASP A 35 -9.79 1.87 -8.42
N SER A 36 -10.90 1.29 -8.89
CA SER A 36 -11.62 1.60 -10.12
C SER A 36 -10.78 1.65 -11.39
N LEU A 37 -10.42 0.49 -11.91
CA LEU A 37 -10.11 0.35 -13.33
C LEU A 37 -11.13 -0.59 -13.93
N ASN A 38 -12.31 -0.05 -14.19
CA ASN A 38 -13.18 -0.51 -15.26
C ASN A 38 -12.54 -0.12 -16.61
N THR A 39 -11.25 -0.44 -16.78
CA THR A 39 -10.55 -0.23 -18.02
C THR A 39 -10.50 -1.59 -18.69
N ALA A 40 -11.02 -1.67 -19.91
CA ALA A 40 -10.81 -2.82 -20.78
C ALA A 40 -9.32 -3.09 -21.08
N ASN A 41 -8.40 -2.26 -20.55
CA ASN A 41 -6.97 -2.29 -20.77
C ASN A 41 -6.19 -2.41 -19.44
N GLU A 42 -5.55 -3.55 -19.25
CA GLU A 42 -4.70 -3.86 -18.09
C GLU A 42 -3.42 -3.01 -18.03
N GLN A 43 -2.90 -2.54 -19.16
CA GLN A 43 -1.68 -1.73 -19.18
C GLN A 43 -1.91 -0.35 -18.56
N GLU A 44 -3.03 0.29 -18.91
CA GLU A 44 -3.39 1.58 -18.35
C GLU A 44 -3.69 1.49 -16.84
N ALA A 45 -4.24 0.35 -16.43
CA ALA A 45 -4.45 0.02 -15.03
C ALA A 45 -3.13 0.01 -14.23
N HIS A 46 -2.11 -0.71 -14.74
CA HIS A 46 -0.79 -0.74 -14.12
C HIS A 46 -0.10 0.63 -14.15
N ARG A 47 -0.24 1.39 -15.26
CA ARG A 47 0.31 2.74 -15.36
C ARG A 47 -0.28 3.67 -14.30
N THR A 48 -1.60 3.67 -14.16
CA THR A 48 -2.31 4.47 -13.15
C THR A 48 -1.88 4.09 -11.74
N MET A 49 -1.76 2.80 -11.45
CA MET A 49 -1.25 2.29 -10.18
C MET A 49 0.18 2.80 -9.90
N MET A 50 1.09 2.72 -10.87
CA MET A 50 2.45 3.26 -10.72
C MET A 50 2.48 4.77 -10.49
N GLN A 51 1.61 5.53 -11.17
CA GLN A 51 1.46 6.97 -10.93
C GLN A 51 0.96 7.28 -9.52
N ARG A 52 0.04 6.48 -8.99
CA ARG A 52 -0.42 6.59 -7.59
C ARG A 52 0.71 6.33 -6.61
N ILE A 53 1.53 5.30 -6.84
CA ILE A 53 2.73 5.02 -6.04
C ILE A 53 3.72 6.20 -6.13
N ASP A 54 3.95 6.73 -7.33
CA ASP A 54 4.85 7.87 -7.53
C ASP A 54 4.39 9.12 -6.76
N SER A 55 3.08 9.32 -6.62
CA SER A 55 2.49 10.45 -5.86
C SER A 55 2.42 10.24 -4.34
N ALA A 56 2.66 9.02 -3.87
CA ALA A 56 2.59 8.68 -2.45
C ALA A 56 3.92 8.95 -1.73
N ASP A 57 3.86 9.41 -0.49
CA ASP A 57 5.02 9.45 0.41
C ASP A 57 5.27 8.06 1.02
N ILE A 58 4.19 7.40 1.43
CA ILE A 58 4.19 6.07 2.06
C ILE A 58 3.47 5.06 1.17
N VAL A 59 4.04 3.85 1.05
CA VAL A 59 3.34 2.66 0.59
C VAL A 59 3.03 1.79 1.80
N TYR A 60 1.75 1.71 2.17
CA TYR A 60 1.28 0.88 3.28
C TYR A 60 0.74 -0.45 2.75
N VAL A 61 1.44 -1.53 3.09
CA VAL A 61 1.15 -2.90 2.68
C VAL A 61 0.26 -3.57 3.74
N VAL A 62 -0.97 -3.86 3.35
CA VAL A 62 -1.87 -4.70 4.13
C VAL A 62 -1.67 -6.14 3.69
N ALA A 63 -1.21 -6.98 4.62
CA ALA A 63 -1.03 -8.41 4.41
C ALA A 63 -2.07 -9.22 5.22
N SER A 64 -2.23 -10.49 4.87
CA SER A 64 -3.03 -11.45 5.65
C SER A 64 -2.19 -12.69 5.93
N ASN A 65 -1.82 -12.87 7.20
CA ASN A 65 -0.87 -13.91 7.65
C ASN A 65 0.45 -13.88 6.85
N GLY A 66 0.96 -12.68 6.59
CA GLY A 66 2.17 -12.39 5.82
C GLY A 66 2.02 -12.56 4.31
N TYR A 67 0.87 -13.03 3.81
CA TYR A 67 0.67 -13.22 2.38
C TYR A 67 0.41 -11.90 1.64
N VAL A 68 1.11 -11.73 0.53
CA VAL A 68 0.85 -10.70 -0.49
C VAL A 68 0.74 -11.35 -1.87
N GLY A 69 -0.17 -10.85 -2.70
CA GLY A 69 -0.32 -11.33 -4.08
C GLY A 69 0.80 -10.82 -5.00
N LYS A 70 0.95 -11.43 -6.19
CA LYS A 70 1.98 -11.05 -7.18
C LYS A 70 1.95 -9.57 -7.57
N THR A 71 0.76 -9.01 -7.78
CA THR A 71 0.60 -7.57 -8.07
C THR A 71 1.09 -6.72 -6.90
N VAL A 72 0.79 -7.11 -5.66
CA VAL A 72 1.26 -6.38 -4.46
C VAL A 72 2.77 -6.49 -4.30
N ALA A 73 3.36 -7.66 -4.58
CA ALA A 73 4.81 -7.82 -4.61
C ALA A 73 5.46 -6.91 -5.67
N PHE A 74 4.82 -6.75 -6.84
CA PHE A 74 5.26 -5.78 -7.86
C PHE A 74 5.14 -4.33 -7.36
N GLU A 75 4.03 -3.95 -6.72
CA GLU A 75 3.85 -2.63 -6.12
C GLU A 75 4.97 -2.33 -5.10
N ILE A 76 5.31 -3.29 -4.24
CA ILE A 76 6.40 -3.18 -3.25
C ILE A 76 7.76 -3.00 -3.93
N GLY A 77 8.07 -3.85 -4.92
CA GLY A 77 9.34 -3.75 -5.64
C GLY A 77 9.49 -2.44 -6.40
N TYR A 78 8.43 -1.96 -7.04
CA TYR A 78 8.40 -0.67 -7.72
C TYR A 78 8.58 0.48 -6.72
N ALA A 79 7.86 0.46 -5.60
CA ALA A 79 7.99 1.44 -4.53
C ALA A 79 9.42 1.52 -3.98
N ALA A 80 10.06 0.36 -3.76
CA ALA A 80 11.44 0.29 -3.28
C ALA A 80 12.42 0.92 -4.29
N ALA A 81 12.26 0.62 -5.58
CA ALA A 81 13.07 1.21 -6.63
C ALA A 81 12.90 2.74 -6.75
N LYS A 82 11.72 3.26 -6.39
CA LYS A 82 11.42 4.70 -6.35
C LYS A 82 11.83 5.37 -5.03
N GLY A 83 12.41 4.63 -4.08
CA GLY A 83 12.81 5.16 -2.77
C GLY A 83 11.64 5.56 -1.89
N LYS A 84 10.46 4.96 -2.09
CA LYS A 84 9.28 5.22 -1.26
C LYS A 84 9.44 4.57 0.12
N GLU A 85 8.83 5.19 1.12
CA GLU A 85 8.80 4.61 2.46
C GLU A 85 7.76 3.48 2.49
N ILE A 86 8.23 2.25 2.69
CA ILE A 86 7.36 1.06 2.69
C ILE A 86 7.11 0.61 4.12
N ILE A 87 5.84 0.57 4.50
CA ILE A 87 5.36 0.16 5.82
C ILE A 87 4.45 -1.04 5.62
N ALA A 88 4.55 -2.06 6.46
CA ALA A 88 3.63 -3.20 6.42
C ALA A 88 2.81 -3.33 7.71
N SER A 89 1.60 -3.87 7.59
CA SER A 89 0.72 -4.15 8.74
C SER A 89 1.25 -5.29 9.63
N GLU A 90 2.05 -6.18 9.04
CA GLU A 90 2.65 -7.35 9.67
C GLU A 90 3.88 -7.81 8.86
N PRO A 91 4.77 -8.65 9.44
CA PRO A 91 5.87 -9.24 8.67
C PRO A 91 5.37 -10.04 7.47
N LEU A 92 6.04 -9.92 6.33
CA LEU A 92 5.64 -10.62 5.11
C LEU A 92 6.22 -12.06 5.10
N ALA A 93 5.51 -13.00 4.51
CA ALA A 93 6.00 -14.38 4.37
C ALA A 93 7.19 -14.48 3.40
N GLU A 94 7.20 -13.64 2.37
CA GLU A 94 8.30 -13.56 1.42
C GLU A 94 9.47 -12.76 2.04
N THR A 95 10.50 -13.48 2.48
CA THR A 95 11.67 -12.91 3.16
C THR A 95 12.36 -11.83 2.35
N GLY A 96 12.41 -11.97 1.02
CA GLY A 96 13.00 -10.96 0.13
C GLY A 96 12.30 -9.60 0.22
N LEU A 97 10.97 -9.58 0.39
CA LEU A 97 10.22 -8.34 0.51
C LEU A 97 10.44 -7.65 1.85
N ASN A 98 10.68 -8.40 2.93
CA ASN A 98 10.96 -7.79 4.24
C ASN A 98 12.22 -6.93 4.25
N SER A 99 13.18 -7.19 3.35
CA SER A 99 14.42 -6.41 3.25
C SER A 99 14.20 -4.94 2.85
N VAL A 100 13.05 -4.62 2.24
CA VAL A 100 12.70 -3.26 1.81
C VAL A 100 11.61 -2.62 2.67
N ILE A 101 11.09 -3.34 3.67
CA ILE A 101 10.12 -2.78 4.62
C ILE A 101 10.86 -1.96 5.66
N ALA A 102 10.54 -0.66 5.73
CA ALA A 102 11.15 0.26 6.68
C ALA A 102 10.66 -0.01 8.12
N GLN A 103 9.38 -0.35 8.27
CA GLN A 103 8.76 -0.57 9.57
C GLN A 103 7.48 -1.40 9.48
N ILE A 104 7.17 -2.09 10.57
CA ILE A 104 5.91 -2.81 10.77
C ILE A 104 5.05 -1.99 11.73
N LEU A 105 3.92 -1.47 11.25
CA LEU A 105 2.99 -0.63 12.03
C LEU A 105 1.56 -1.12 11.83
N SER A 106 0.75 -1.09 12.90
CA SER A 106 -0.70 -1.21 12.77
C SER A 106 -1.27 -0.06 11.95
N SER A 107 -2.53 -0.19 11.51
CA SER A 107 -3.22 0.86 10.77
C SER A 107 -3.24 2.18 11.55
N GLU A 108 -3.56 2.15 12.84
CA GLU A 108 -3.61 3.32 13.72
C GLU A 108 -2.21 3.94 13.89
N GLN A 109 -1.18 3.11 14.05
CA GLN A 109 0.20 3.57 14.16
C GLN A 109 0.67 4.23 12.86
N CYS A 110 0.34 3.65 11.70
CA CYS A 110 0.65 4.24 10.40
C CYS A 110 -0.06 5.59 10.20
N ILE A 111 -1.32 5.72 10.64
CA ILE A 111 -2.06 7.00 10.58
C ILE A 111 -1.40 8.05 11.46
N ALA A 112 -1.00 7.69 12.69
CA ALA A 112 -0.29 8.61 13.58
C ALA A 112 1.05 9.05 12.96
N TYR A 113 1.79 8.10 12.39
CA TYR A 113 3.06 8.36 11.71
C TYR A 113 2.90 9.27 10.48
N ALA A 114 1.85 9.10 9.68
CA ALA A 114 1.61 9.95 8.51
C ALA A 114 1.24 11.41 8.86
N LYS A 115 0.86 11.68 10.11
CA LYS A 115 0.52 13.04 10.59
C LYS A 115 1.72 13.84 11.07
N THR A 116 2.84 13.19 11.39
CA THR A 116 4.09 13.90 11.73
C THR A 116 4.62 14.64 10.51
#